data_AF-S2WK76-F1
#
_entry.id   AF-S2WK76-F1
#
_cell.length_a   1.000
_cell.length_b   1.000
_cell.length_c   1.000
_cell.angle_alpha   90.00
_cell.angle_beta   90.00
_cell.angle_gamma   90.00
#
_symmetry.space_group_name_H-M   'P 1'
#
loop_
_entity.id
_entity.type
_entity.pdbx_description
1 polymer ?
#
loop_
_entity_poly.entity_id
_entity_poly.type
_entity_poly.pdbx_seq_one_letter_code
_entity_poly.pdbx_strand_id
1 'polypeptide(L)'
;MRARLLAIIVSLVLALSGCQKTPDLECVAESLNQSVKEGDSAKLLNVLSGRRAPLVAKNLGQLAEATFEPYKDGLRVKWRAAAIDAPAWHEIGIKAQGCRVVDVFLKEDSPAPIWLSQQIEVYSDDDVTVMAAPRDASGNQVDNSSWLLAAHDAVETVRAAVPELSWDSRLVIQVADSIESFHKITGGAALDGSAAYTLAQDFADANDQAASHIIVNPIHKVDPRFLLTHEAVHVATAELGVPDDKNMWVSEGYAEAIALAANPERAQESERLIEENGLRPEQPPTAHEFMSKDPKISSLAYARAAKLVGEAVSKGNVLVQLQNLGWPR
;
A
#
# COMPACT_ATOMS: atom_id res chain seq x y z
N MET A 1 -20.59 -25.55 56.51
CA MET A 1 -19.76 -26.07 55.39
C MET A 1 -19.85 -25.25 54.10
N ARG A 2 -20.97 -24.58 53.79
CA ARG A 2 -21.13 -23.74 52.56
C ARG A 2 -20.39 -22.39 52.55
N ALA A 3 -20.07 -21.81 53.71
CA ALA A 3 -19.38 -20.51 53.79
C ALA A 3 -17.86 -20.56 53.51
N ARG A 4 -17.22 -21.73 53.70
CA ARG A 4 -15.77 -21.89 53.44
C ARG A 4 -15.45 -22.15 51.96
N LEU A 5 -16.41 -22.62 51.15
CA LEU A 5 -16.22 -22.82 49.71
C LEU A 5 -16.30 -21.50 48.92
N LEU A 6 -17.15 -20.55 49.36
CA LEU A 6 -17.31 -19.26 48.68
C LEU A 6 -16.08 -18.36 48.83
N ALA A 7 -15.41 -18.39 49.99
CA ALA A 7 -14.20 -17.59 50.24
C ALA A 7 -12.99 -18.07 49.41
N ILE A 8 -12.92 -19.36 49.10
CA ILE A 8 -11.84 -19.94 48.28
C ILE A 8 -12.06 -19.60 46.80
N ILE A 9 -13.30 -19.59 46.31
CA ILE A 9 -13.59 -19.23 44.91
C ILE A 9 -13.39 -17.72 44.67
N VAL A 10 -13.78 -16.85 45.61
CA VAL A 10 -13.55 -15.40 45.50
C VAL A 10 -12.05 -15.06 45.61
N SER A 11 -11.28 -15.79 46.42
CA SER A 11 -9.82 -15.60 46.50
C SER A 11 -9.08 -16.13 45.28
N LEU A 12 -9.58 -17.18 44.62
CA LEU A 12 -8.98 -17.71 43.38
C LEU A 12 -9.27 -16.81 42.16
N VAL A 13 -10.44 -16.17 42.10
CA VAL A 13 -10.80 -15.22 41.03
C VAL A 13 -10.06 -13.88 41.22
N LEU A 14 -9.81 -13.45 42.47
CA LEU A 14 -8.99 -12.26 42.76
C LEU A 14 -7.48 -12.50 42.62
N ALA A 15 -6.99 -13.74 42.78
CA ALA A 15 -5.58 -14.08 42.53
C ALA A 15 -5.27 -14.34 41.05
N LEU A 16 -6.26 -14.67 40.22
CA LEU A 16 -6.11 -14.80 38.76
C LEU A 16 -6.33 -13.50 37.99
N SER A 17 -6.86 -12.45 38.63
CA SER A 17 -6.95 -11.09 38.09
C SER A 17 -5.77 -10.19 38.50
N GLY A 18 -4.89 -10.69 39.38
CA GLY A 18 -3.71 -9.97 39.86
C GLY A 18 -2.40 -10.48 39.24
N CYS A 19 -2.13 -10.12 37.97
CA CYS A 19 -0.79 -9.93 37.37
C CYS A 19 -0.83 -9.91 35.82
N GLN A 20 -1.82 -9.27 35.20
CA GLN A 20 -1.56 -8.70 33.86
C GLN A 20 -0.93 -7.33 34.10
N LYS A 21 0.39 -7.29 34.24
CA LYS A 21 1.12 -6.02 34.14
C LYS A 21 0.76 -5.43 32.78
N THR A 22 0.21 -4.22 32.78
CA THR A 22 0.06 -3.41 31.57
C THR A 22 1.39 -3.45 30.81
N PRO A 23 1.38 -3.68 29.49
CA PRO A 23 2.60 -3.71 28.71
C PRO A 23 3.38 -2.41 28.92
N ASP A 24 4.67 -2.53 29.23
CA ASP A 24 5.57 -1.39 29.28
C ASP A 24 5.96 -1.06 27.84
N LEU A 25 5.13 -0.22 27.20
CA LEU A 25 5.26 0.10 25.78
C LEU A 25 6.58 0.79 25.47
N GLU A 26 7.11 1.60 26.39
CA GLU A 26 8.42 2.25 26.25
C GLU A 26 9.53 1.20 26.19
N CYS A 27 9.54 0.27 27.15
CA CYS A 27 10.56 -0.78 27.16
C CYS A 27 10.45 -1.73 25.95
N VAL A 28 9.22 -2.03 25.50
CA VAL A 28 8.99 -2.82 24.29
C VAL A 28 9.54 -2.11 23.06
N ALA A 29 9.20 -0.83 22.87
CA ALA A 29 9.64 -0.03 21.73
C ALA A 29 11.18 0.07 21.68
N GLU A 30 11.82 0.37 22.82
CA GLU A 30 13.28 0.43 22.92
C GLU A 30 13.94 -0.91 22.57
N SER A 31 13.41 -2.02 23.11
CA SER A 31 13.93 -3.37 22.85
C SER A 31 13.81 -3.76 21.37
N LEU A 32 12.69 -3.43 20.72
CA LEU A 32 12.48 -3.67 19.29
C LEU A 32 13.42 -2.82 18.44
N ASN A 33 13.52 -1.51 18.73
CA ASN A 33 14.38 -0.58 18.01
C ASN A 33 15.86 -1.00 18.07
N GLN A 34 16.33 -1.40 19.25
CA GLN A 34 17.69 -1.90 19.41
C GLN A 34 17.91 -3.17 18.57
N SER A 35 16.96 -4.10 18.60
CA SER A 35 17.07 -5.37 17.88
C SER A 35 17.05 -5.17 16.35
N VAL A 36 16.22 -4.26 15.83
CA VAL A 36 16.20 -3.90 14.41
C VAL A 36 17.51 -3.22 14.00
N LYS A 37 17.98 -2.24 14.77
CA LYS A 37 19.21 -1.49 14.47
C LYS A 37 20.44 -2.39 14.37
N GLU A 38 20.49 -3.46 15.15
CA GLU A 38 21.59 -4.41 15.16
C GLU A 38 21.50 -5.45 14.02
N GLY A 39 20.38 -5.50 13.28
CA GLY A 39 20.19 -6.39 12.13
C GLY A 39 20.16 -7.89 12.46
N ASP A 40 20.02 -8.24 13.73
CA ASP A 40 20.17 -9.61 14.22
C ASP A 40 18.80 -10.26 14.46
N SER A 41 18.41 -11.15 13.55
CA SER A 41 17.16 -11.93 13.65
C SER A 41 17.07 -12.73 14.96
N ALA A 42 18.19 -13.20 15.52
CA ALA A 42 18.19 -13.92 16.79
C ALA A 42 17.86 -13.00 17.98
N LYS A 43 18.27 -11.73 17.93
CA LYS A 43 17.91 -10.73 18.94
C LYS A 43 16.45 -10.30 18.82
N LEU A 44 15.95 -10.12 17.61
CA LEU A 44 14.51 -9.92 17.39
C LEU A 44 13.69 -11.06 17.99
N LEU A 45 14.14 -12.31 17.87
CA LEU A 45 13.49 -13.48 18.49
C LEU A 45 13.63 -13.57 20.03
N ASN A 46 14.51 -12.78 20.64
CA ASN A 46 14.58 -12.65 22.10
C ASN A 46 13.50 -11.69 22.63
N VAL A 47 13.18 -10.65 21.85
CA VAL A 47 12.14 -9.66 22.18
C VAL A 47 10.76 -10.12 21.73
N LEU A 48 10.67 -10.79 20.57
CA LEU A 48 9.45 -11.35 20.02
C LEU A 48 9.25 -12.80 20.48
N SER A 49 8.03 -13.14 20.84
CA SER A 49 7.59 -14.49 21.13
C SER A 49 6.19 -14.72 20.58
N GLY A 50 5.79 -15.98 20.52
CA GLY A 50 4.52 -16.37 19.92
C GLY A 50 4.66 -16.84 18.47
N ARG A 51 3.53 -17.21 17.87
CA ARG A 51 3.50 -17.92 16.58
C ARG A 51 4.01 -17.08 15.42
N ARG A 52 3.81 -15.76 15.47
CA ARG A 52 4.21 -14.84 14.39
C ARG A 52 5.64 -14.32 14.52
N ALA A 53 6.34 -14.59 15.63
CA ALA A 53 7.67 -14.04 15.89
C ALA A 53 8.71 -14.36 14.79
N PRO A 54 8.81 -15.60 14.26
CA PRO A 54 9.74 -15.89 13.17
C PRO A 54 9.44 -15.13 11.88
N LEU A 55 8.16 -14.99 11.54
CA LEU A 55 7.70 -14.25 10.36
C LEU A 55 8.06 -12.76 10.50
N VAL A 56 7.68 -12.15 11.61
CA VAL A 56 7.93 -10.72 11.86
C VAL A 56 9.42 -10.44 11.92
N ALA A 57 10.22 -11.27 12.60
CA ALA A 57 11.67 -11.10 12.65
C ALA A 57 12.31 -11.20 11.26
N LYS A 58 11.92 -12.19 10.45
CA LYS A 58 12.39 -12.34 9.08
C LYS A 58 12.02 -11.14 8.21
N ASN A 59 10.79 -10.68 8.28
CA ASN A 59 10.31 -9.60 7.43
C ASN A 59 10.94 -8.25 7.83
N LEU A 60 11.04 -7.95 9.13
CA LEU A 60 11.70 -6.73 9.62
C LEU A 60 13.18 -6.68 9.22
N GLY A 61 13.87 -7.83 9.22
CA GLY A 61 15.27 -7.91 8.78
C GLY A 61 15.50 -7.62 7.29
N GLN A 62 14.43 -7.49 6.49
CA GLN A 62 14.51 -7.14 5.07
C GLN A 62 14.16 -5.67 4.79
N LEU A 63 13.70 -4.92 5.79
CA LEU A 63 13.39 -3.50 5.64
C LEU A 63 14.68 -2.68 5.74
N ALA A 64 14.71 -1.53 5.07
CA ALA A 64 15.84 -0.60 5.20
C ALA A 64 15.86 0.06 6.58
N GLU A 65 14.66 0.35 7.12
CA GLU A 65 14.49 0.91 8.46
C GLU A 65 13.13 0.49 9.04
N ALA A 66 13.09 0.26 10.35
CA ALA A 66 11.87 0.20 11.13
C ALA A 66 12.11 0.73 12.54
N THR A 67 11.29 1.70 12.96
CA THR A 67 11.33 2.33 14.27
C THR A 67 9.94 2.25 14.90
N PHE A 68 9.90 1.87 16.16
CA PHE A 68 8.71 1.67 16.96
C PHE A 68 8.62 2.72 18.07
N GLU A 69 7.42 3.21 18.32
CA GLU A 69 7.14 4.19 19.36
C GLU A 69 5.86 3.78 20.12
N PRO A 70 5.81 4.01 21.44
CA PRO A 70 4.57 3.81 22.21
C PRO A 70 3.43 4.64 21.63
N TYR A 71 2.28 4.01 21.37
CA TYR A 71 1.11 4.73 20.87
C TYR A 71 -0.19 4.07 21.34
N LYS A 72 -0.99 4.81 22.10
CA LYS A 72 -2.23 4.33 22.73
C LYS A 72 -2.00 3.00 23.49
N ASP A 73 -2.67 1.93 23.10
CA ASP A 73 -2.59 0.57 23.64
C ASP A 73 -1.68 -0.35 22.80
N GLY A 74 -0.92 0.19 21.86
CA GLY A 74 -0.04 -0.53 20.95
C GLY A 74 1.23 0.24 20.63
N LEU A 75 1.71 0.08 19.40
CA LEU A 75 2.87 0.79 18.87
C LEU A 75 2.49 1.53 17.60
N ARG A 76 3.10 2.70 17.42
CA ARG A 76 3.25 3.31 16.10
C ARG A 76 4.54 2.78 15.50
N VAL A 77 4.51 2.40 14.23
CA VAL A 77 5.70 1.97 13.49
C VAL A 77 5.94 2.86 12.29
N LYS A 78 7.15 3.42 12.24
CA LYS A 78 7.73 4.11 11.09
C LYS A 78 8.62 3.11 10.37
N TRP A 79 8.41 2.84 9.09
CA TRP A 79 9.26 1.90 8.36
C TRP A 79 9.51 2.36 6.92
N ARG A 80 10.58 1.83 6.32
CA ARG A 80 11.06 2.27 5.01
C ARG A 80 11.58 1.10 4.18
N ALA A 81 11.25 1.13 2.89
CA ALA A 81 11.87 0.29 1.85
C ALA A 81 13.15 0.98 1.33
N ALA A 82 14.08 0.23 0.74
CA ALA A 82 15.39 0.78 0.37
C ALA A 82 15.32 1.96 -0.63
N ALA A 83 14.41 1.92 -1.59
CA ALA A 83 14.31 2.88 -2.69
C ALA A 83 13.79 4.28 -2.31
N ILE A 84 13.03 4.41 -1.21
CA ILE A 84 12.36 5.66 -0.84
C ILE A 84 12.96 6.23 0.44
N ASP A 85 13.07 7.55 0.55
CA ASP A 85 13.54 8.24 1.76
C ASP A 85 12.40 8.53 2.75
N ALA A 86 11.20 8.82 2.23
CA ALA A 86 10.03 9.02 3.04
C ALA A 86 9.57 7.70 3.70
N PRO A 87 9.16 7.71 4.97
CA PRO A 87 8.67 6.51 5.66
C PRO A 87 7.19 6.22 5.34
N ALA A 88 6.76 5.01 5.66
CA ALA A 88 5.37 4.66 5.89
C ALA A 88 5.07 4.54 7.40
N TRP A 89 3.84 4.87 7.79
CA TRP A 89 3.39 4.92 9.18
C TRP A 89 2.18 4.03 9.41
N HIS A 90 2.21 3.21 10.46
CA HIS A 90 1.08 2.34 10.81
C HIS A 90 0.90 2.22 12.33
N GLU A 91 -0.33 1.98 12.76
CA GLU A 91 -0.64 1.54 14.13
C GLU A 91 -0.66 0.01 14.17
N ILE A 92 0.03 -0.59 15.15
CA ILE A 92 0.02 -2.04 15.38
C ILE A 92 -0.37 -2.37 16.82
N GLY A 93 -1.15 -3.41 16.99
CA GLY A 93 -1.51 -3.94 18.31
C GLY A 93 -0.42 -4.88 18.82
N ILE A 94 -0.16 -4.84 20.13
CA ILE A 94 0.77 -5.77 20.78
C ILE A 94 0.16 -6.41 22.02
N LYS A 95 0.63 -7.61 22.34
CA LYS A 95 0.54 -8.17 23.70
C LYS A 95 1.96 -8.32 24.21
N ALA A 96 2.24 -7.86 25.42
CA ALA A 96 3.58 -7.99 26.01
C ALA A 96 3.53 -8.49 27.46
N GLN A 97 4.64 -9.06 27.91
CA GLN A 97 4.93 -9.43 29.29
C GLN A 97 6.25 -8.78 29.69
N GLY A 98 6.17 -7.66 30.42
CA GLY A 98 7.31 -6.75 30.55
C GLY A 98 7.68 -6.19 29.18
N CYS A 99 8.96 -6.27 28.82
CA CYS A 99 9.49 -5.77 27.54
C CYS A 99 9.41 -6.81 26.40
N ARG A 100 8.92 -8.02 26.69
CA ARG A 100 8.83 -9.10 25.71
C ARG A 100 7.47 -9.09 25.04
N VAL A 101 7.44 -8.98 23.72
CA VAL A 101 6.24 -9.08 22.90
C VAL A 101 5.85 -10.54 22.75
N VAL A 102 4.65 -10.92 23.18
CA VAL A 102 4.11 -12.28 23.05
C VAL A 102 3.17 -12.44 21.86
N ASP A 103 2.72 -11.31 21.29
CA ASP A 103 1.93 -11.28 20.07
C ASP A 103 2.01 -9.88 19.44
N VAL A 104 2.01 -9.83 18.10
CA VAL A 104 1.81 -8.61 17.30
C VAL A 104 0.61 -8.87 16.40
N PHE A 105 -0.37 -7.98 16.44
CA PHE A 105 -1.61 -8.15 15.71
C PHE A 105 -2.02 -6.86 14.99
N LEU A 106 -2.84 -7.04 13.96
CA LEU A 106 -3.40 -5.95 13.17
C LEU A 106 -4.55 -5.36 13.96
N LYS A 107 -4.67 -4.03 13.99
CA LYS A 107 -5.89 -3.39 14.48
C LYS A 107 -7.01 -3.61 13.47
N GLU A 108 -8.19 -3.97 13.95
CA GLU A 108 -9.36 -4.10 13.08
C GLU A 108 -9.65 -2.76 12.39
N ASP A 109 -10.08 -2.83 11.12
CA ASP A 109 -10.44 -1.68 10.28
C ASP A 109 -9.34 -0.61 10.12
N SER A 110 -8.07 -0.98 10.36
CA SER A 110 -6.91 -0.12 10.16
C SER A 110 -5.99 -0.71 9.09
N PRO A 111 -5.48 0.10 8.14
CA PRO A 111 -4.40 -0.32 7.26
C PRO A 111 -3.22 -0.88 8.05
N ALA A 112 -2.59 -1.91 7.52
CA ALA A 112 -1.45 -2.56 8.15
C ALA A 112 -0.29 -2.75 7.17
N PRO A 113 0.95 -2.76 7.66
CA PRO A 113 2.08 -2.90 6.77
C PRO A 113 2.16 -4.32 6.18
N ILE A 114 2.54 -4.45 4.91
CA ILE A 114 2.63 -5.75 4.22
C ILE A 114 3.53 -6.76 4.96
N TRP A 115 4.61 -6.28 5.57
CA TRP A 115 5.55 -7.11 6.35
C TRP A 115 4.92 -7.71 7.61
N LEU A 116 3.78 -7.19 8.07
CA LEU A 116 2.99 -7.81 9.13
C LEU A 116 1.88 -8.66 8.52
N SER A 117 1.26 -8.25 7.42
CA SER A 117 0.12 -8.92 6.81
C SER A 117 0.44 -10.28 6.19
N GLN A 118 1.64 -10.47 5.63
CA GLN A 118 2.07 -11.70 4.96
C GLN A 118 3.59 -11.94 5.08
N GLN A 119 4.07 -13.07 4.56
CA GLN A 119 5.51 -13.26 4.33
C GLN A 119 5.95 -12.43 3.13
N ILE A 120 7.08 -11.75 3.24
CA ILE A 120 7.65 -10.97 2.13
C ILE A 120 9.06 -11.42 1.78
N GLU A 121 9.41 -11.21 0.53
CA GLU A 121 10.75 -10.95 0.05
C GLU A 121 10.83 -9.53 -0.52
N VAL A 122 11.96 -8.87 -0.28
CA VAL A 122 12.23 -7.52 -0.76
C VAL A 122 13.22 -7.60 -1.91
N TYR A 123 12.80 -7.14 -3.08
CA TYR A 123 13.63 -7.00 -4.27
C TYR A 123 13.81 -5.51 -4.52
N SER A 124 15.06 -5.03 -4.47
CA SER A 124 15.39 -3.62 -4.67
C SER A 124 16.47 -3.52 -5.73
N ASP A 125 16.26 -2.58 -6.64
CA ASP A 125 17.23 -2.20 -7.66
C ASP A 125 17.08 -0.70 -7.93
N ASP A 126 18.16 0.05 -7.64
CA ASP A 126 18.20 1.52 -7.65
C ASP A 126 16.96 2.19 -7.02
N ASP A 127 16.13 2.83 -7.84
CA ASP A 127 14.97 3.64 -7.45
C ASP A 127 13.68 2.82 -7.24
N VAL A 128 13.74 1.50 -7.36
CA VAL A 128 12.56 0.62 -7.26
C VAL A 128 12.70 -0.37 -6.11
N THR A 129 11.62 -0.57 -5.36
CA THR A 129 11.50 -1.70 -4.43
C THR A 129 10.17 -2.44 -4.61
N VAL A 130 10.24 -3.76 -4.77
CA VAL A 130 9.09 -4.67 -4.76
C VAL A 130 9.11 -5.51 -3.49
N MET A 131 8.01 -5.48 -2.76
CA MET A 131 7.75 -6.29 -1.57
C MET A 131 6.62 -7.26 -1.90
N ALA A 132 6.94 -8.54 -2.06
CA ALA A 132 6.00 -9.54 -2.54
C ALA A 132 6.14 -10.84 -1.77
N ALA A 133 5.11 -11.68 -1.78
CA ALA A 133 5.26 -13.02 -1.24
C ALA A 133 6.23 -13.85 -2.10
N PRO A 134 7.15 -14.59 -1.49
CA PRO A 134 8.06 -15.45 -2.23
C PRO A 134 7.40 -16.75 -2.70
N ARG A 135 6.18 -17.02 -2.19
CA ARG A 135 5.41 -18.22 -2.49
C ARG A 135 3.94 -17.88 -2.68
N ASP A 136 3.28 -18.61 -3.56
CA ASP A 136 1.84 -18.53 -3.75
C ASP A 136 1.08 -19.26 -2.63
N ALA A 137 -0.25 -19.22 -2.68
CA ALA A 137 -1.12 -19.92 -1.71
C ALA A 137 -0.93 -21.46 -1.72
N SER A 138 -0.33 -22.02 -2.78
CA SER A 138 0.00 -23.45 -2.88
C SER A 138 1.42 -23.77 -2.40
N GLY A 139 2.18 -22.77 -1.98
CA GLY A 139 3.57 -22.90 -1.53
C GLY A 139 4.61 -22.96 -2.65
N ASN A 140 4.23 -22.74 -3.91
CA ASN A 140 5.18 -22.71 -5.03
C ASN A 140 5.94 -21.39 -5.03
N GLN A 141 7.20 -21.40 -5.45
CA GLN A 141 7.98 -20.18 -5.58
C GLN A 141 7.36 -19.26 -6.65
N VAL A 142 7.19 -17.98 -6.30
CA VAL A 142 6.70 -16.95 -7.22
C VAL A 142 7.90 -16.21 -7.79
N ASP A 143 7.94 -16.06 -9.12
CA ASP A 143 8.91 -15.21 -9.78
C ASP A 143 8.45 -13.76 -9.76
N ASN A 144 8.99 -12.98 -8.82
CA ASN A 144 8.70 -11.56 -8.66
C ASN A 144 9.58 -10.65 -9.53
N SER A 145 10.48 -11.21 -10.35
CA SER A 145 11.36 -10.39 -11.21
C SER A 145 10.58 -9.60 -12.27
N SER A 146 9.43 -10.13 -12.72
CA SER A 146 8.53 -9.45 -13.65
C SER A 146 7.98 -8.13 -13.10
N TRP A 147 7.69 -8.06 -11.80
CA TRP A 147 7.26 -6.83 -11.13
C TRP A 147 8.39 -5.80 -11.07
N LEU A 148 9.63 -6.25 -10.80
CA LEU A 148 10.78 -5.36 -10.76
C LEU A 148 11.06 -4.75 -12.15
N LEU A 149 11.09 -5.58 -13.20
CA LEU A 149 11.26 -5.10 -14.58
C LEU A 149 10.15 -4.13 -15.00
N ALA A 150 8.90 -4.47 -14.73
CA ALA A 150 7.77 -3.60 -15.05
C ALA A 150 7.81 -2.26 -14.29
N ALA A 151 8.31 -2.25 -13.06
CA ALA A 151 8.47 -1.03 -12.29
C ALA A 151 9.57 -0.12 -12.87
N HIS A 152 10.70 -0.67 -13.34
CA HIS A 152 11.70 0.13 -14.05
C HIS A 152 11.14 0.73 -15.35
N ASP A 153 10.46 -0.10 -16.16
CA ASP A 153 9.80 0.36 -17.40
C ASP A 153 8.80 1.50 -17.10
N ALA A 154 8.04 1.39 -16.01
CA ALA A 154 7.10 2.42 -15.54
C ALA A 154 7.82 3.71 -15.13
N VAL A 155 8.91 3.63 -14.37
CA VAL A 155 9.71 4.81 -13.98
C VAL A 155 10.23 5.55 -15.21
N GLU A 156 10.84 4.83 -16.16
CA GLU A 156 11.36 5.45 -17.39
C GLU A 156 10.27 6.11 -18.21
N THR A 157 9.13 5.42 -18.39
CA THR A 157 7.98 5.91 -19.15
C THR A 157 7.39 7.16 -18.51
N VAL A 158 7.13 7.13 -17.20
CA VAL A 158 6.51 8.25 -16.49
C VAL A 158 7.47 9.44 -16.42
N ARG A 159 8.76 9.23 -16.13
CA ARG A 159 9.76 10.30 -16.12
C ARG A 159 9.81 11.05 -17.47
N ALA A 160 9.67 10.33 -18.59
CA ALA A 160 9.63 10.93 -19.92
C ALA A 160 8.31 11.68 -20.20
N ALA A 161 7.19 11.22 -19.61
CA ALA A 161 5.86 11.80 -19.82
C ALA A 161 5.57 13.04 -18.94
N VAL A 162 6.15 13.11 -17.74
CA VAL A 162 5.98 14.21 -16.78
C VAL A 162 7.30 14.87 -16.35
N PRO A 163 8.13 15.37 -17.30
CA PRO A 163 9.46 15.89 -16.97
C PRO A 163 9.45 17.17 -16.12
N GLU A 164 8.28 17.78 -15.92
CA GLU A 164 8.13 19.05 -15.19
C GLU A 164 7.64 18.87 -13.74
N LEU A 165 7.33 17.63 -13.32
CA LEU A 165 6.95 17.33 -11.94
C LEU A 165 8.18 17.06 -11.07
N SER A 166 8.07 17.32 -9.77
CA SER A 166 9.19 17.21 -8.82
C SER A 166 9.47 15.78 -8.33
N TRP A 167 8.87 14.77 -8.98
CA TRP A 167 8.98 13.38 -8.59
C TRP A 167 10.42 12.87 -8.69
N ASP A 168 10.90 12.27 -7.59
CA ASP A 168 12.23 11.69 -7.46
C ASP A 168 12.40 10.35 -8.19
N SER A 169 11.39 9.94 -8.96
CA SER A 169 11.39 8.72 -9.78
C SER A 169 11.50 7.41 -9.01
N ARG A 170 11.14 7.41 -7.73
CA ARG A 170 11.19 6.21 -6.89
C ARG A 170 9.82 5.59 -6.70
N LEU A 171 9.79 4.25 -6.69
CA LEU A 171 8.58 3.46 -6.49
C LEU A 171 8.74 2.39 -5.41
N VAL A 172 7.69 2.20 -4.62
CA VAL A 172 7.53 1.01 -3.78
C VAL A 172 6.24 0.29 -4.13
N ILE A 173 6.40 -0.97 -4.49
CA ILE A 173 5.32 -1.86 -4.90
C ILE A 173 5.11 -2.91 -3.83
N GLN A 174 3.89 -3.04 -3.33
CA GLN A 174 3.46 -4.05 -2.37
C GLN A 174 2.53 -5.04 -3.08
N VAL A 175 3.01 -6.26 -3.34
CA VAL A 175 2.22 -7.31 -4.00
C VAL A 175 1.62 -8.23 -2.96
N ALA A 176 0.32 -8.07 -2.71
CA ALA A 176 -0.38 -8.92 -1.77
C ALA A 176 -0.47 -10.37 -2.30
N ASP A 177 -0.39 -11.36 -1.41
CA ASP A 177 -0.44 -12.79 -1.77
C ASP A 177 -1.86 -13.36 -1.90
N SER A 178 -2.82 -12.65 -1.34
CA SER A 178 -4.22 -13.03 -1.20
C SER A 178 -5.09 -11.79 -1.06
N ILE A 179 -6.39 -11.95 -1.32
CA ILE A 179 -7.35 -10.85 -1.14
C ILE A 179 -7.44 -10.43 0.33
N GLU A 180 -7.27 -11.38 1.26
CA GLU A 180 -7.24 -11.12 2.69
C GLU A 180 -6.03 -10.28 3.10
N SER A 181 -4.85 -10.54 2.52
CA SER A 181 -3.67 -9.69 2.73
C SER A 181 -3.86 -8.31 2.12
N PHE A 182 -4.45 -8.22 0.93
CA PHE A 182 -4.79 -6.94 0.29
C PHE A 182 -5.71 -6.10 1.18
N HIS A 183 -6.81 -6.67 1.70
CA HIS A 183 -7.72 -5.99 2.64
C HIS A 183 -7.01 -5.48 3.89
N LYS A 184 -6.10 -6.27 4.46
CA LYS A 184 -5.34 -5.84 5.65
C LYS A 184 -4.42 -4.66 5.33
N ILE A 185 -3.81 -4.66 4.14
CA ILE A 185 -2.90 -3.59 3.74
C ILE A 185 -3.67 -2.29 3.46
N THR A 186 -4.82 -2.39 2.81
CA THR A 186 -5.64 -1.23 2.43
C THR A 186 -6.66 -0.80 3.49
N GLY A 187 -6.87 -1.62 4.54
CA GLY A 187 -7.82 -1.35 5.62
C GLY A 187 -9.26 -1.81 5.34
N GLY A 188 -9.54 -2.51 4.24
CA GLY A 188 -10.86 -3.12 4.00
C GLY A 188 -11.12 -3.59 2.56
N ALA A 189 -12.37 -3.99 2.30
CA ALA A 189 -12.83 -4.54 1.02
C ALA A 189 -13.35 -3.48 0.02
N ALA A 190 -13.21 -2.19 0.33
CA ALA A 190 -13.70 -1.12 -0.53
C ALA A 190 -13.03 -1.09 -1.91
N LEU A 191 -11.83 -1.69 -2.03
CA LEU A 191 -10.97 -1.65 -3.21
C LEU A 191 -10.94 -2.97 -4.00
N ASP A 192 -11.87 -3.90 -3.76
CA ASP A 192 -11.89 -5.21 -4.44
C ASP A 192 -12.02 -5.10 -5.96
N GLY A 193 -12.66 -4.03 -6.44
CA GLY A 193 -12.82 -3.74 -7.87
C GLY A 193 -11.54 -3.27 -8.56
N SER A 194 -10.52 -2.87 -7.80
CA SER A 194 -9.30 -2.25 -8.33
C SER A 194 -8.16 -3.27 -8.45
N ALA A 195 -7.42 -3.22 -9.56
CA ALA A 195 -6.27 -4.09 -9.80
C ALA A 195 -5.03 -3.66 -8.99
N ALA A 196 -4.91 -2.37 -8.71
CA ALA A 196 -3.96 -1.82 -7.75
C ALA A 196 -4.55 -0.54 -7.15
N TYR A 197 -3.86 0.00 -6.16
CA TYR A 197 -4.18 1.30 -5.58
C TYR A 197 -2.91 1.99 -5.08
N THR A 198 -2.74 3.25 -5.44
CA THR A 198 -1.66 4.10 -4.94
C THR A 198 -2.14 4.91 -3.75
N LEU A 199 -1.50 4.73 -2.58
CA LEU A 199 -1.80 5.55 -1.41
C LEU A 199 -0.55 5.95 -0.62
N ALA A 200 -0.56 7.18 -0.10
CA ALA A 200 0.35 7.57 0.96
C ALA A 200 0.00 6.76 2.21
N GLN A 201 0.92 5.93 2.70
CA GLN A 201 0.70 5.14 3.92
C GLN A 201 0.97 6.00 5.15
N ASP A 202 0.12 7.03 5.32
CA ASP A 202 0.13 7.92 6.47
C ASP A 202 -0.96 7.51 7.46
N PHE A 203 -0.56 7.38 8.71
CA PHE A 203 -1.50 7.27 9.81
C PHE A 203 -1.80 8.68 10.34
N ALA A 204 -2.89 9.27 9.81
CA ALA A 204 -3.74 10.41 10.22
C ALA A 204 -3.20 11.65 10.96
N ASP A 205 -2.01 11.65 11.57
CA ASP A 205 -1.52 12.72 12.46
C ASP A 205 0.03 12.82 12.46
N ALA A 206 0.73 12.19 11.52
CA ALA A 206 2.15 12.48 11.34
C ALA A 206 2.27 13.75 10.48
N ASN A 207 2.80 14.85 11.03
CA ASN A 207 3.12 16.06 10.25
C ASN A 207 4.22 15.83 9.18
N ASP A 208 4.67 14.59 9.00
CA ASP A 208 5.70 14.18 8.06
C ASP A 208 5.03 13.56 6.83
N GLN A 209 5.47 13.96 5.63
CA GLN A 209 5.00 13.36 4.38
C GLN A 209 5.32 11.85 4.35
N ALA A 210 4.29 11.00 4.30
CA ALA A 210 4.46 9.57 4.11
C ALA A 210 4.74 9.24 2.64
N ALA A 211 5.48 8.16 2.40
CA ALA A 211 5.69 7.67 1.05
C ALA A 211 4.39 7.12 0.44
N SER A 212 4.23 7.35 -0.86
CA SER A 212 3.22 6.66 -1.67
C SER A 212 3.68 5.24 -1.98
N HIS A 213 2.79 4.28 -1.77
CA HIS A 213 3.01 2.89 -2.13
C HIS A 213 1.94 2.44 -3.14
N ILE A 214 2.38 1.68 -4.13
CA ILE A 214 1.49 0.99 -5.07
C ILE A 214 1.17 -0.38 -4.48
N ILE A 215 -0.09 -0.64 -4.15
CA ILE A 215 -0.52 -1.91 -3.58
C ILE A 215 -1.30 -2.69 -4.64
N VAL A 216 -0.75 -3.85 -5.04
CA VAL A 216 -1.31 -4.69 -6.09
C VAL A 216 -2.30 -5.68 -5.50
N ASN A 217 -3.48 -5.76 -6.13
CA ASN A 217 -4.53 -6.71 -5.78
C ASN A 217 -4.31 -8.05 -6.51
N PRO A 218 -4.10 -9.16 -5.80
CA PRO A 218 -3.70 -10.45 -6.41
C PRO A 218 -4.79 -11.14 -7.21
N ILE A 219 -6.06 -10.74 -7.08
CA ILE A 219 -7.16 -11.40 -7.79
C ILE A 219 -7.28 -10.93 -9.25
N HIS A 220 -6.73 -9.75 -9.57
CA HIS A 220 -6.79 -9.17 -10.90
C HIS A 220 -5.58 -9.57 -11.73
N LYS A 221 -5.83 -10.18 -12.89
CA LYS A 221 -4.78 -10.56 -13.84
C LYS A 221 -4.58 -9.43 -14.85
N VAL A 222 -3.86 -8.40 -14.43
CA VAL A 222 -3.45 -7.30 -15.31
C VAL A 222 -1.97 -7.44 -15.63
N ASP A 223 -1.58 -7.03 -16.83
CA ASP A 223 -0.17 -6.94 -17.20
C ASP A 223 0.54 -5.96 -16.25
N PRO A 224 1.57 -6.39 -15.49
CA PRO A 224 2.32 -5.53 -14.58
C PRO A 224 2.85 -4.25 -15.24
N ARG A 225 3.24 -4.29 -16.52
CA ARG A 225 3.78 -3.10 -17.21
C ARG A 225 2.74 -2.00 -17.34
N PHE A 226 1.56 -2.36 -17.84
CA PHE A 226 0.45 -1.43 -17.94
C PHE A 226 0.03 -0.92 -16.55
N LEU A 227 -0.18 -1.84 -15.60
CA LEU A 227 -0.65 -1.50 -14.25
C LEU A 227 0.31 -0.57 -13.52
N LEU A 228 1.60 -0.90 -13.49
CA LEU A 228 2.58 -0.09 -12.78
C LEU A 228 2.84 1.24 -13.48
N THR A 229 2.72 1.33 -14.81
CA THR A 229 2.80 2.61 -15.50
C THR A 229 1.63 3.52 -15.09
N HIS A 230 0.41 2.98 -15.02
CA HIS A 230 -0.77 3.72 -14.55
C HIS A 230 -0.57 4.24 -13.12
N GLU A 231 -0.23 3.35 -12.19
CA GLU A 231 -0.07 3.70 -10.79
C GLU A 231 1.16 4.61 -10.53
N ALA A 232 2.23 4.46 -11.30
CA ALA A 232 3.41 5.33 -11.19
C ALA A 232 3.09 6.78 -11.59
N VAL A 233 2.13 7.02 -12.49
CA VAL A 233 1.64 8.38 -12.78
C VAL A 233 1.03 8.98 -11.52
N HIS A 234 0.20 8.24 -10.79
CA HIS A 234 -0.41 8.72 -9.55
C HIS A 234 0.63 9.05 -8.47
N VAL A 235 1.70 8.25 -8.38
CA VAL A 235 2.85 8.57 -7.50
C VAL A 235 3.52 9.88 -7.96
N ALA A 236 3.80 10.01 -9.26
CA ALA A 236 4.48 11.18 -9.81
C ALA A 236 3.66 12.47 -9.70
N THR A 237 2.33 12.37 -9.75
CA THR A 237 1.39 13.50 -9.64
C THR A 237 0.89 13.73 -8.23
N ALA A 238 1.38 13.01 -7.22
CA ALA A 238 0.89 13.12 -5.84
C ALA A 238 0.99 14.55 -5.27
N GLU A 239 1.98 15.34 -5.71
CA GLU A 239 2.15 16.75 -5.31
C GLU A 239 1.00 17.66 -5.77
N LEU A 240 0.20 17.25 -6.76
CA LEU A 240 -0.97 17.99 -7.25
C LEU A 240 -2.20 17.78 -6.34
N GLY A 241 -2.07 16.95 -5.32
CA GLY A 241 -3.14 16.61 -4.40
C GLY A 241 -4.11 15.55 -4.92
N VAL A 242 -4.95 15.07 -4.01
CA VAL A 242 -5.95 14.03 -4.29
C VAL A 242 -7.11 14.64 -5.07
N PRO A 243 -7.50 14.07 -6.23
CA PRO A 243 -8.67 14.53 -6.96
C PRO A 243 -9.96 14.32 -6.14
N ASP A 244 -10.92 15.24 -6.29
CA ASP A 244 -12.29 15.06 -5.83
C ASP A 244 -13.13 14.30 -6.87
N ASP A 245 -14.37 13.93 -6.51
CA ASP A 245 -15.28 13.18 -7.39
C ASP A 245 -15.54 13.86 -8.75
N LYS A 246 -15.32 15.17 -8.88
CA LYS A 246 -15.58 15.94 -10.12
C LYS A 246 -14.39 15.96 -11.06
N ASN A 247 -13.18 15.81 -10.55
CA ASN A 247 -11.94 15.84 -11.35
C ASN A 247 -11.17 14.51 -11.34
N MET A 248 -11.70 13.46 -10.71
CA MET A 248 -11.15 12.10 -10.76
C MET A 248 -10.88 11.60 -12.19
N TRP A 249 -11.73 11.97 -13.15
CA TRP A 249 -11.52 11.63 -14.56
C TRP A 249 -10.26 12.25 -15.18
N VAL A 250 -9.76 13.35 -14.62
CA VAL A 250 -8.49 13.96 -15.06
C VAL A 250 -7.32 13.12 -14.57
N SER A 251 -7.35 12.73 -13.29
CA SER A 251 -6.30 11.90 -12.67
C SER A 251 -6.23 10.52 -13.31
N GLU A 252 -7.35 9.80 -13.32
CA GLU A 252 -7.41 8.46 -13.92
C GLU A 252 -7.21 8.51 -15.44
N GLY A 253 -7.73 9.54 -16.11
CA GLY A 253 -7.53 9.72 -17.55
C GLY A 253 -6.07 9.99 -17.90
N TYR A 254 -5.34 10.76 -17.11
CA TYR A 254 -3.93 11.02 -17.37
C TYR A 254 -3.06 9.77 -17.17
N ALA A 255 -3.29 9.06 -16.06
CA ALA A 255 -2.63 7.78 -15.77
C ALA A 255 -2.88 6.75 -16.88
N GLU A 256 -4.15 6.56 -17.26
CA GLU A 256 -4.56 5.63 -18.30
C GLU A 256 -3.98 6.03 -19.66
N ALA A 257 -3.98 7.33 -20.03
CA ALA A 257 -3.43 7.80 -21.30
C ALA A 257 -1.94 7.49 -21.45
N ILE A 258 -1.14 7.69 -20.39
CA ILE A 258 0.29 7.34 -20.40
C ILE A 258 0.47 5.82 -20.48
N ALA A 259 -0.28 5.06 -19.69
CA ALA A 259 -0.21 3.60 -19.71
C ALA A 259 -0.59 3.02 -21.07
N LEU A 260 -1.63 3.54 -21.73
CA LEU A 260 -2.05 3.13 -23.07
C LEU A 260 -1.00 3.50 -24.14
N ALA A 261 -0.36 4.68 -24.03
CA ALA A 261 0.68 5.09 -24.96
C ALA A 261 1.89 4.12 -24.95
N ALA A 262 2.20 3.53 -23.80
CA ALA A 262 3.23 2.51 -23.65
C ALA A 262 2.76 1.08 -24.01
N ASN A 263 1.46 0.86 -24.23
CA ASN A 263 0.85 -0.46 -24.44
C ASN A 263 -0.10 -0.47 -25.65
N PRO A 264 0.43 -0.65 -26.88
CA PRO A 264 -0.35 -0.51 -28.12
C PRO A 264 -1.57 -1.44 -28.24
N GLU A 265 -1.49 -2.66 -27.73
CA GLU A 265 -2.61 -3.60 -27.78
C GLU A 265 -3.80 -3.09 -26.95
N ARG A 266 -3.53 -2.60 -25.73
CA ARG A 266 -4.56 -1.99 -24.87
C ARG A 266 -5.07 -0.67 -25.42
N ALA A 267 -4.21 0.12 -26.06
CA ALA A 267 -4.64 1.34 -26.76
C ALA A 267 -5.68 1.01 -27.84
N GLN A 268 -5.48 -0.04 -28.65
CA GLN A 268 -6.45 -0.47 -29.66
C GLN A 268 -7.76 -0.97 -29.05
N GLU A 269 -7.71 -1.67 -27.90
CA GLU A 269 -8.92 -2.10 -27.18
C GLU A 269 -9.70 -0.90 -26.64
N SER A 270 -9.00 0.09 -26.07
CA SER A 270 -9.56 1.34 -25.58
C SER A 270 -10.22 2.14 -26.72
N GLU A 271 -9.56 2.27 -27.87
CA GLU A 271 -10.12 2.91 -29.07
C GLU A 271 -11.39 2.20 -29.56
N ARG A 272 -11.38 0.86 -29.64
CA ARG A 272 -12.55 0.08 -30.05
C ARG A 272 -13.73 0.28 -29.10
N LEU A 273 -13.49 0.32 -27.78
CA LEU A 273 -14.53 0.61 -26.79
C LEU A 273 -15.18 1.98 -27.02
N ILE A 274 -14.39 2.99 -27.38
CA ILE A 274 -14.88 4.33 -27.72
C ILE A 274 -15.66 4.31 -29.04
N GLU A 275 -15.17 3.62 -30.08
CA GLU A 275 -15.87 3.50 -31.36
C GLU A 275 -17.24 2.83 -31.23
N GLU A 276 -17.34 1.79 -30.41
CA GLU A 276 -18.58 1.03 -30.18
C GLU A 276 -19.62 1.80 -29.35
N ASN A 277 -19.18 2.67 -28.43
CA ASN A 277 -20.07 3.31 -27.44
C ASN A 277 -20.18 4.84 -27.60
N GLY A 278 -19.34 5.44 -28.44
CA GLY A 278 -19.24 6.87 -28.71
C GLY A 278 -18.42 7.65 -27.68
N LEU A 279 -17.61 8.60 -28.16
CA LEU A 279 -17.01 9.63 -27.31
C LEU A 279 -18.05 10.72 -27.01
N ARG A 280 -18.09 11.20 -25.75
CA ARG A 280 -18.91 12.36 -25.36
C ARG A 280 -18.02 13.41 -24.67
N PRO A 281 -17.38 14.30 -25.42
CA PRO A 281 -16.44 15.28 -24.88
C PRO A 281 -17.05 16.26 -23.88
N GLU A 282 -18.32 16.60 -24.05
CA GLU A 282 -19.08 17.50 -23.18
C GLU A 282 -19.58 16.86 -21.87
N GLN A 283 -19.37 15.55 -21.70
CA GLN A 283 -19.81 14.79 -20.53
C GLN A 283 -18.66 13.90 -20.02
N PRO A 284 -17.65 14.44 -19.33
CA PRO A 284 -16.56 13.61 -18.81
C PRO A 284 -17.10 12.48 -17.91
N PRO A 285 -16.41 11.32 -17.85
CA PRO A 285 -16.83 10.23 -16.98
C PRO A 285 -16.93 10.65 -15.52
N THR A 286 -17.95 10.16 -14.83
CA THR A 286 -18.21 10.44 -13.41
C THR A 286 -17.48 9.46 -12.51
N ALA A 287 -17.24 9.84 -11.25
CA ALA A 287 -16.63 8.93 -10.26
C ALA A 287 -17.40 7.60 -10.11
N HIS A 288 -18.73 7.65 -10.21
CA HIS A 288 -19.57 6.45 -10.17
C HIS A 288 -19.31 5.50 -11.35
N GLU A 289 -19.00 6.00 -12.55
CA GLU A 289 -18.70 5.14 -13.70
C GLU A 289 -17.38 4.38 -13.51
N PHE A 290 -16.33 5.04 -12.98
CA PHE A 290 -15.07 4.38 -12.64
C PHE A 290 -15.25 3.30 -11.55
N MET A 291 -16.03 3.61 -10.51
CA MET A 291 -16.31 2.70 -9.38
C MET A 291 -17.39 1.65 -9.69
N SER A 292 -17.88 1.59 -10.93
CA SER A 292 -18.90 0.63 -11.33
C SER A 292 -18.41 -0.80 -11.21
N LYS A 293 -19.24 -1.67 -10.63
CA LYS A 293 -19.00 -3.13 -10.62
C LYS A 293 -19.22 -3.79 -11.98
N ASP A 294 -19.81 -3.07 -12.94
CA ASP A 294 -19.88 -3.52 -14.33
C ASP A 294 -18.56 -3.15 -15.03
N PRO A 295 -17.71 -4.14 -15.39
CA PRO A 295 -16.43 -3.88 -16.03
C PRO A 295 -16.57 -3.09 -17.33
N LYS A 296 -17.68 -3.23 -18.07
CA LYS A 296 -17.88 -2.48 -19.31
C LYS A 296 -18.05 -0.98 -19.06
N ILE A 297 -18.75 -0.63 -17.99
CA ILE A 297 -18.95 0.78 -17.60
C ILE A 297 -17.62 1.36 -17.13
N SER A 298 -16.91 0.64 -16.26
CA SER A 298 -15.62 1.10 -15.72
C SER A 298 -14.57 1.23 -16.82
N SER A 299 -14.36 0.20 -17.65
CA SER A 299 -13.39 0.27 -18.77
C SER A 299 -13.73 1.37 -19.79
N LEU A 300 -15.02 1.60 -20.09
CA LEU A 300 -15.41 2.71 -20.96
C LEU A 300 -15.14 4.08 -20.31
N ALA A 301 -15.28 4.21 -19.00
CA ALA A 301 -14.93 5.42 -18.26
C ALA A 301 -13.44 5.73 -18.41
N TYR A 302 -12.57 4.74 -18.14
CA TYR A 302 -11.12 4.87 -18.33
C TYR A 302 -10.76 5.22 -19.78
N ALA A 303 -11.29 4.50 -20.77
CA ALA A 303 -11.02 4.75 -22.18
C ALA A 303 -11.38 6.19 -22.60
N ARG A 304 -12.59 6.65 -22.23
CA ARG A 304 -13.06 8.01 -22.54
C ARG A 304 -12.21 9.07 -21.83
N ALA A 305 -11.88 8.86 -20.56
CA ALA A 305 -11.06 9.77 -19.79
C ALA A 305 -9.65 9.90 -20.41
N ALA A 306 -9.02 8.78 -20.74
CA ALA A 306 -7.72 8.75 -21.40
C ALA A 306 -7.71 9.50 -22.72
N LYS A 307 -8.74 9.31 -23.55
CA LYS A 307 -8.88 10.00 -24.82
C LYS A 307 -9.00 11.52 -24.63
N LEU A 308 -9.87 11.97 -23.72
CA LEU A 308 -10.12 13.40 -23.49
C LEU A 308 -8.91 14.10 -22.86
N VAL A 309 -8.30 13.49 -21.84
CA VAL A 309 -7.13 14.06 -21.17
C VAL A 309 -5.92 14.03 -22.09
N GLY A 310 -5.66 12.92 -22.78
CA GLY A 310 -4.56 12.78 -23.75
C GLY A 310 -4.61 13.83 -24.87
N GLU A 311 -5.80 14.10 -25.42
CA GLU A 311 -6.00 15.17 -26.42
C GLU A 311 -5.84 16.58 -25.85
N ALA A 312 -6.08 16.79 -24.56
CA ALA A 312 -5.86 18.08 -23.91
C ALA A 312 -4.37 18.31 -23.63
N VAL A 313 -3.68 17.35 -23.01
CA VAL A 313 -2.26 17.49 -22.61
C VAL A 313 -1.31 17.54 -23.80
N SER A 314 -1.66 16.93 -24.94
CA SER A 314 -0.87 17.02 -26.19
C SER A 314 -0.83 18.42 -26.82
N LYS A 315 -1.63 19.37 -26.34
CA LYS A 315 -1.74 20.74 -26.89
C LYS A 315 -0.82 21.76 -26.21
N GLY A 316 0.00 21.36 -25.24
CA GLY A 316 0.91 22.29 -24.56
C GLY A 316 1.60 21.70 -23.34
N ASN A 317 1.96 22.58 -22.40
CA ASN A 317 2.57 22.16 -21.13
C ASN A 317 1.56 21.33 -20.31
N VAL A 318 1.96 20.11 -19.93
CA VAL A 318 1.12 19.12 -19.23
C VAL A 318 0.49 19.71 -17.98
N LEU A 319 1.30 20.31 -17.09
CA LEU A 319 0.84 20.81 -15.80
C LEU A 319 -0.24 21.88 -15.96
N VAL A 320 -0.04 22.81 -16.91
CA VAL A 320 -1.03 23.84 -17.24
C VAL A 320 -2.33 23.21 -17.76
N GLN A 321 -2.25 22.17 -18.59
CA GLN A 321 -3.45 21.50 -19.10
C GLN A 321 -4.20 20.75 -18.01
N LEU A 322 -3.52 20.00 -17.15
CA LEU A 322 -4.16 19.32 -16.02
C LEU A 322 -4.86 20.31 -15.07
N GLN A 323 -4.26 21.47 -14.82
CA GLN A 323 -4.87 22.55 -14.04
C GLN A 323 -6.10 23.16 -14.74
N ASN A 324 -6.04 23.36 -16.06
CA ASN A 324 -7.19 23.85 -16.83
C ASN A 324 -8.37 22.86 -16.84
N LEU A 325 -8.09 21.56 -16.70
CA LEU A 325 -9.11 20.51 -16.56
C LEU A 325 -9.64 20.40 -15.12
N GLY A 326 -9.06 21.14 -14.17
CA GLY A 326 -9.53 21.23 -12.80
C GLY A 326 -8.80 20.37 -11.77
N TRP A 327 -7.61 19.82 -12.10
CA TRP A 327 -6.77 19.18 -11.08
C TRP A 327 -6.22 20.24 -10.12
N PRO A 328 -6.39 20.08 -8.79
CA PRO A 328 -5.83 21.00 -7.80
C PRO A 328 -4.30 21.14 -7.89
N ARG A 329 -3.80 22.15 -7.18
CA ARG A 329 -2.39 22.28 -6.77
C ARG A 329 -2.28 22.00 -5.29
#